data_AF-A0A349PZ45-F1
#
_entry.id   AF-A0A349PZ45-F1
#
_cell.length_a   1.000
_cell.length_b   1.000
_cell.length_c   1.000
_cell.angle_alpha   90.00
_cell.angle_beta   90.00
_cell.angle_gamma   90.00
#
_symmetry.space_group_name_H-M   'P 1'
#
loop_
_entity.id
_entity.type
_entity.pdbx_description
1 polymer ?
#
loop_
_entity_poly.entity_id
_entity_poly.type
_entity_poly.pdbx_seq_one_letter_code
_entity_poly.pdbx_strand_id
1 'polypeptide(L)'
;MIVETLKLLFNRDLLRLKSEINLYNDESKIWIVENNIANSAGNLCLHLVGNLNTYIGAEFGKTNYIRNRELEFSLKNISKKELIEQIENTILIVEMSLNNITEDE
;
A
#
# COMPACT_ATOMS: atom_id res chain seq x y z
N MET A 1 -6.63 14.93 17.56
CA MET A 1 -5.56 14.07 18.15
C MET A 1 -5.44 12.69 17.51
N ILE A 2 -6.55 11.99 17.23
CA ILE A 2 -6.51 10.63 16.67
C ILE A 2 -6.04 10.59 15.20
N VAL A 3 -6.49 11.53 14.36
CA VAL A 3 -6.10 11.64 12.95
C VAL A 3 -4.59 11.79 12.80
N GLU A 4 -3.96 12.66 13.59
CA GLU A 4 -2.50 12.82 13.58
C GLU A 4 -1.77 11.55 14.02
N THR A 5 -2.32 10.81 14.98
CA THR A 5 -1.76 9.51 15.38
C THR A 5 -1.86 8.50 14.25
N LEU A 6 -2.99 8.44 13.54
CA LEU A 6 -3.17 7.56 12.39
C LEU A 6 -2.21 7.91 11.25
N LYS A 7 -2.05 9.21 10.93
CA LYS A 7 -1.08 9.68 9.94
C LYS A 7 0.34 9.20 10.27
N LEU A 8 0.77 9.35 11.53
CA LEU A 8 2.07 8.87 11.98
C LEU A 8 2.23 7.35 11.84
N LEU A 9 1.20 6.57 12.23
CA LEU A 9 1.25 5.10 12.15
C LEU A 9 1.30 4.62 10.69
N PHE A 10 0.41 5.13 9.82
CA PHE A 10 0.39 4.74 8.42
C PHE A 10 1.68 5.15 7.70
N ASN A 11 2.18 6.36 7.93
CA ASN A 11 3.43 6.82 7.32
C ASN A 11 4.61 5.93 7.75
N ARG A 12 4.74 5.65 9.05
CA ARG A 12 5.79 4.76 9.59
C ARG A 12 5.72 3.37 8.94
N ASP A 13 4.53 2.78 8.88
CA ASP A 13 4.37 1.39 8.43
C ASP A 13 4.49 1.25 6.91
N LEU A 14 4.07 2.25 6.13
CA LEU A 14 4.30 2.30 4.68
C LEU A 14 5.77 2.57 4.34
N LEU A 15 6.47 3.41 5.10
CA LEU A 15 7.93 3.59 4.96
C LEU A 15 8.68 2.30 5.30
N ARG A 16 8.21 1.55 6.30
CA ARG A 16 8.73 0.23 6.61
C ARG A 16 8.50 -0.77 5.46
N LEU A 17 7.28 -0.83 4.91
CA LEU A 17 6.99 -1.66 3.73
C LEU A 17 7.91 -1.31 2.56
N LYS A 18 8.10 -0.01 2.27
CA LYS A 18 9.03 0.46 1.24
C LYS A 18 10.46 0.00 1.51
N SER A 19 10.92 0.07 2.76
CA SER A 19 12.25 -0.42 3.14
C SER A 19 12.37 -1.93 2.94
N GLU A 20 11.37 -2.70 3.37
CA GLU A 20 11.32 -4.17 3.23
C GLU A 20 11.34 -4.60 1.76
N ILE A 21 10.59 -3.91 0.88
CA ILE A 21 10.63 -4.14 -0.58
C ILE A 21 12.01 -3.77 -1.16
N ASN A 22 12.66 -2.70 -0.67
CA ASN A 22 13.99 -2.30 -1.12
C ASN A 22 15.10 -3.33 -0.80
N LEU A 23 14.94 -4.10 0.28
CA LEU A 23 15.91 -5.12 0.70
C LEU A 23 16.02 -6.31 -0.27
N TYR A 24 15.09 -6.46 -1.22
CA TYR A 24 15.20 -7.45 -2.29
C TYR A 24 16.25 -7.02 -3.31
N ASN A 25 17.44 -7.63 -3.21
CA ASN A 25 18.53 -7.48 -4.19
C ASN A 25 18.20 -8.17 -5.54
N ASP A 26 17.40 -9.23 -5.49
CA ASP A 26 16.89 -9.98 -6.64
C ASP A 26 15.37 -9.80 -6.70
N GLU A 27 14.90 -9.06 -7.70
CA GLU A 27 13.48 -8.71 -7.83
C GLU A 27 12.59 -9.93 -8.08
N SER A 28 13.13 -11.02 -8.63
CA SER A 28 12.35 -12.24 -8.85
C SER A 28 11.84 -12.83 -7.53
N LYS A 29 12.60 -12.63 -6.44
CA LYS A 29 12.26 -13.13 -5.10
C LYS A 29 11.07 -12.43 -4.47
N ILE A 30 10.71 -11.24 -4.94
CA ILE A 30 9.51 -10.52 -4.49
C ILE A 30 8.25 -11.34 -4.80
N TRP A 31 8.30 -12.15 -5.87
CA TRP A 31 7.15 -12.88 -6.43
C TRP A 31 7.12 -14.36 -6.07
N ILE A 32 8.06 -14.83 -5.26
CA ILE A 32 8.10 -16.23 -4.82
C ILE A 32 7.03 -16.45 -3.75
N VAL A 33 6.30 -17.55 -3.92
CA VAL A 33 5.38 -18.08 -2.91
C VAL A 33 6.09 -19.26 -2.26
N GLU A 34 6.50 -19.08 -1.00
CA GLU A 34 7.18 -20.12 -0.21
C GLU A 34 6.15 -20.95 0.55
N ASN A 35 6.08 -22.25 0.28
CA ASN A 35 5.22 -23.25 0.96
C ASN A 35 4.05 -22.68 1.79
N ASN A 36 4.17 -22.65 3.13
CA ASN A 36 3.09 -22.26 4.05
C ASN A 36 2.70 -20.76 3.99
N ILE A 37 3.23 -19.99 3.04
CA ILE A 37 2.91 -18.59 2.79
C ILE A 37 2.08 -18.53 1.50
N ALA A 38 0.79 -18.23 1.62
CA ALA A 38 -0.14 -18.27 0.49
C ALA A 38 0.07 -17.17 -0.57
N ASN A 39 0.80 -16.10 -0.24
CA ASN A 39 0.97 -14.93 -1.09
C ASN A 39 2.43 -14.46 -1.08
N SER A 40 2.92 -14.02 -2.23
CA SER A 40 4.25 -13.42 -2.33
C SER A 40 4.31 -12.04 -1.68
N ALA A 41 5.51 -11.54 -1.42
CA ALA A 41 5.71 -10.17 -0.91
C ALA A 41 5.13 -9.12 -1.87
N GLY A 42 5.28 -9.32 -3.18
CA GLY A 42 4.69 -8.47 -4.21
C GLY A 42 3.17 -8.45 -4.15
N ASN A 43 2.53 -9.62 -3.99
CA ASN A 43 1.06 -9.67 -3.87
C ASN A 43 0.56 -9.00 -2.60
N LEU A 44 1.23 -9.20 -1.46
CA LEU A 44 0.86 -8.53 -0.22
C LEU A 44 1.08 -7.00 -0.30
N CYS A 45 2.13 -6.55 -0.97
CA CYS A 45 2.36 -5.13 -1.23
C CYS A 45 1.23 -4.52 -2.08
N LEU A 46 0.87 -5.15 -3.20
CA LEU A 46 -0.24 -4.72 -4.05
C LEU A 46 -1.56 -4.70 -3.28
N HIS A 47 -1.79 -5.73 -2.45
CA HIS A 47 -2.98 -5.81 -1.63
C HIS A 47 -3.08 -4.66 -0.62
N LEU A 48 -1.99 -4.33 0.07
CA LEU A 48 -1.95 -3.23 1.02
C LEU A 48 -2.18 -1.87 0.34
N VAL A 49 -1.51 -1.64 -0.79
CA VAL A 49 -1.70 -0.43 -1.62
C VAL A 49 -3.16 -0.33 -2.07
N GLY A 50 -3.72 -1.40 -2.62
CA GLY A 50 -5.11 -1.40 -3.10
C GLY A 50 -6.11 -1.21 -1.97
N ASN A 51 -5.86 -1.81 -0.79
CA ASN A 51 -6.71 -1.67 0.39
C ASN A 51 -6.77 -0.21 0.87
N LEU A 52 -5.61 0.44 1.04
CA LEU A 52 -5.54 1.82 1.54
C LEU A 52 -6.09 2.83 0.53
N ASN A 53 -5.79 2.67 -0.77
CA ASN A 53 -6.37 3.54 -1.79
C ASN A 53 -7.89 3.39 -1.89
N THR A 54 -8.45 2.21 -1.60
CA THR A 54 -9.89 2.00 -1.55
C THR A 54 -10.49 2.66 -0.31
N TYR A 55 -10.12 2.19 0.88
CA TYR A 55 -10.86 2.52 2.11
C TYR A 55 -10.45 3.84 2.74
N ILE A 56 -9.28 4.38 2.39
CA ILE A 56 -8.84 5.69 2.85
C ILE A 56 -8.87 6.69 1.70
N GLY A 57 -8.22 6.34 0.58
CA GLY A 57 -8.11 7.20 -0.59
C GLY A 57 -9.46 7.56 -1.23
N ALA A 58 -10.28 6.57 -1.57
CA ALA A 58 -11.57 6.81 -2.22
C ALA A 58 -12.61 7.34 -1.21
N GLU A 59 -12.67 6.76 -0.01
CA GLU A 59 -13.69 7.12 0.98
C GLU A 59 -13.48 8.50 1.61
N PHE A 60 -12.27 8.85 2.05
CA PHE A 60 -12.01 10.14 2.73
C PHE A 60 -11.28 11.14 1.82
N GLY A 61 -10.37 10.67 0.96
CA GLY A 61 -9.69 11.51 -0.01
C GLY A 61 -10.51 11.86 -1.24
N LYS A 62 -11.64 11.17 -1.45
CA LYS A 62 -12.49 11.28 -2.66
C LYS A 62 -11.69 11.12 -3.95
N THR A 63 -10.65 10.28 -3.92
CA THR A 63 -9.93 9.91 -5.13
C THR A 63 -10.81 9.04 -6.03
N ASN A 64 -10.55 9.07 -7.33
CA ASN A 64 -11.25 8.21 -8.30
C ASN A 64 -10.64 6.80 -8.37
N TYR A 65 -10.04 6.31 -7.28
CA TYR A 65 -9.41 4.99 -7.27
C TYR A 65 -10.46 3.89 -7.42
N ILE A 66 -10.32 3.08 -8.48
CA ILE A 66 -11.18 1.91 -8.73
C ILE A 66 -10.37 0.66 -8.39
N ARG A 67 -10.77 -0.01 -7.31
CA ARG A 67 -10.08 -1.21 -6.85
C ARG A 67 -10.25 -2.37 -7.82
N ASN A 68 -9.14 -3.00 -8.19
CA ASN A 68 -9.15 -4.30 -8.84
C ASN A 68 -8.49 -5.35 -7.94
N ARG A 69 -9.31 -5.97 -7.07
CA ARG A 69 -8.84 -6.92 -6.07
C ARG A 69 -8.24 -8.19 -6.67
N GLU A 70 -8.77 -8.67 -7.79
CA GLU A 70 -8.25 -9.88 -8.44
C GLU A 70 -6.82 -9.68 -8.94
N LEU A 71 -6.50 -8.48 -9.43
CA LEU A 71 -5.15 -8.13 -9.86
C LEU A 71 -4.15 -8.03 -8.70
N GLU A 72 -4.56 -7.66 -7.49
CA GLU A 72 -3.68 -7.63 -6.32
C GLU A 72 -3.02 -9.01 -6.03
N PHE A 73 -3.73 -10.09 -6.36
CA PHE A 73 -3.27 -11.47 -6.12
C PHE A 73 -2.85 -12.24 -7.38
N SER A 74 -3.28 -11.81 -8.57
CA SER A 74 -2.92 -12.47 -9.83
C SER A 74 -1.72 -11.84 -10.55
N LEU A 75 -1.45 -10.54 -10.33
CA LEU A 75 -0.29 -9.88 -10.93
C LEU A 75 1.02 -10.41 -10.35
N LYS A 76 2.02 -10.47 -11.23
CA LYS A 76 3.40 -10.86 -10.95
C LYS A 76 4.34 -10.05 -11.84
N ASN A 77 5.63 -10.06 -11.51
CA ASN A 77 6.69 -9.43 -12.29
C ASN A 77 6.54 -7.90 -12.48
N ILE A 78 5.82 -7.23 -11.58
CA ILE A 78 5.91 -5.76 -11.47
C ILE A 78 7.30 -5.45 -10.92
N SER A 79 7.94 -4.42 -11.47
CA SER A 79 9.30 -4.07 -11.04
C SER A 79 9.31 -3.58 -9.61
N LYS A 80 10.44 -3.78 -8.90
CA LYS A 80 10.61 -3.23 -7.54
C LYS A 80 10.40 -1.72 -7.51
N LYS A 81 10.85 -1.02 -8.57
CA LYS A 81 10.68 0.42 -8.73
C LYS A 81 9.19 0.81 -8.76
N GLU A 82 8.38 0.14 -9.56
CA GLU A 82 6.94 0.41 -9.66
C GLU A 82 6.21 0.12 -8.34
N LEU A 83 6.60 -0.94 -7.61
CA LEU A 83 6.04 -1.22 -6.29
C LEU A 83 6.37 -0.09 -5.29
N ILE A 84 7.61 0.41 -5.31
CA ILE A 84 8.03 1.53 -4.45
C ILE A 84 7.25 2.80 -4.80
N GLU A 85 7.10 3.11 -6.08
CA GLU A 85 6.33 4.28 -6.53
C GLU A 85 4.86 4.19 -6.11
N GLN A 86 4.26 3.00 -6.19
CA GLN A 86 2.91 2.76 -5.68
C GLN A 86 2.80 2.99 -4.16
N ILE A 87 3.80 2.55 -3.38
CA ILE A 87 3.83 2.79 -1.93
C ILE A 87 3.96 4.29 -1.63
N GLU A 88 4.87 4.99 -2.31
CA GLU A 88 5.08 6.44 -2.13
C GLU A 88 3.82 7.24 -2.46
N ASN A 89 3.16 6.92 -3.58
CA ASN A 89 1.88 7.54 -3.93
C ASN A 89 0.80 7.25 -2.88
N THR A 90 0.77 6.02 -2.33
CA THR A 90 -0.18 5.65 -1.27
C THR A 90 0.08 6.43 0.02
N ILE A 91 1.34 6.71 0.38
CA ILE A 91 1.66 7.56 1.54
C ILE A 91 1.02 8.95 1.37
N LEU A 92 1.20 9.57 0.20
CA LEU A 92 0.63 10.88 -0.09
C LEU A 92 -0.90 10.86 -0.05
N ILE A 93 -1.51 9.85 -0.68
CA ILE A 93 -2.97 9.70 -0.72
C ILE A 93 -3.52 9.53 0.70
N VAL A 94 -2.95 8.65 1.52
CA VAL A 94 -3.41 8.44 2.90
C VAL A 94 -3.28 9.72 3.72
N GLU A 95 -2.15 10.42 3.62
CA GLU A 95 -1.93 11.67 4.35
C GLU A 95 -2.95 12.76 3.95
N MET A 96 -3.14 12.97 2.64
CA MET A 96 -4.11 13.95 2.14
C MET A 96 -5.55 13.58 2.49
N SER A 97 -5.89 12.29 2.43
CA SER A 97 -7.24 11.79 2.74
C SER A 97 -7.59 11.98 4.21
N LEU A 98 -6.65 11.69 5.11
CA LEU A 98 -6.87 11.84 6.54
C LEU A 98 -7.01 13.31 6.97
N ASN A 99 -6.43 14.26 6.22
CA ASN A 99 -6.63 15.70 6.47
C ASN A 99 -8.07 16.16 6.22
N ASN A 100 -8.87 15.40 5.47
CA ASN A 100 -10.27 15.75 5.18
C ASN A 100 -11.23 15.30 6.29
N ILE A 101 -10.77 14.51 7.26
CA ILE A 101 -11.61 14.02 8.36
C ILE A 101 -11.75 15.10 9.43
N THR A 102 -12.98 15.52 9.69
CA THR A 102 -13.31 16.45 10.78
C THR A 102 -13.80 15.69 12.01
N GLU A 103 -13.72 16.27 13.20
CA GLU A 103 -14.03 15.58 14.48
C GLU A 103 -15.48 15.11 14.64
N ASP A 104 -16.39 15.52 13.73
CA ASP A 104 -17.81 15.13 13.72
C ASP A 104 -18.10 13.84 12.91
N GLU A 105 -17.09 13.22 12.29
CA GLU A 105 -17.15 11.93 11.57
C GLU A 105 -16.45 10.79 12.33
#